data_AF-U2SWR7-F1
#
_entry.id   AF-U2SWR7-F1
#
_cell.length_a   1.000
_cell.length_b   1.000
_cell.length_c   1.000
_cell.angle_alpha   90.00
_cell.angle_beta   90.00
_cell.angle_gamma   90.00
#
_symmetry.space_group_name_H-M   'P 1'
#
loop_
_entity.id
_entity.type
_entity.pdbx_description
1 polymer ?
#
loop_
_entity_poly.entity_id
_entity_poly.type
_entity_poly.pdbx_seq_one_letter_code
_entity_poly.pdbx_strand_id
1 'polypeptide(L)'
;MTIETTVPPARTLAPAARAVEVLGGDLTEASLRRYLNGIPGVDAVGLEQRAAGLGTRSIKTTSKRWALDKIIELIDLTTLEGADTPGKVRSLVAKALTPDAGDPSTPRPAAVCVYGDMVPYAVEALGSSHAEAPAGVAV
;
A
#
# COMPACT_ATOMS: atom_id res chain seq x y z
N MET A 1 -19.57 -21.33 1.47
CA MET A 1 -19.91 -20.97 0.08
C MET A 1 -18.66 -20.37 -0.53
N THR A 2 -17.80 -21.23 -1.08
CA THR A 2 -16.52 -20.86 -1.67
C THR A 2 -16.80 -20.35 -3.08
N ILE A 3 -16.51 -19.08 -3.35
CA ILE A 3 -16.58 -18.54 -4.71
C ILE A 3 -15.25 -18.88 -5.37
N GLU A 4 -15.24 -19.88 -6.23
CA GLU A 4 -14.14 -20.10 -7.18
C GLU A 4 -14.18 -18.98 -8.22
N THR A 5 -13.38 -17.94 -8.02
CA THR A 5 -13.03 -17.00 -9.09
C THR A 5 -12.01 -17.69 -9.99
N THR A 6 -12.49 -18.38 -11.03
CA THR A 6 -11.65 -18.82 -12.14
C THR A 6 -11.20 -17.59 -12.93
N VAL A 7 -10.04 -17.03 -12.56
CA VAL A 7 -9.37 -16.03 -13.39
C VAL A 7 -8.91 -16.77 -14.66
N PRO A 8 -9.42 -16.41 -15.85
CA PRO A 8 -8.97 -17.05 -17.08
C PRO A 8 -7.45 -16.80 -17.23
N PRO A 9 -6.69 -17.80 -17.72
CA PRO A 9 -5.24 -17.69 -17.83
C PRO A 9 -4.88 -16.46 -18.67
N ALA A 10 -3.94 -15.66 -18.19
CA ALA A 10 -3.47 -14.46 -18.88
C ALA A 10 -2.91 -14.86 -20.26
N ARG A 11 -3.68 -14.61 -21.32
CA ARG A 11 -3.28 -14.91 -22.69
C ARG A 11 -2.26 -13.86 -23.13
N THR A 12 -0.99 -14.24 -23.20
CA THR A 12 0.06 -13.39 -23.77
C THR A 12 -0.16 -13.27 -25.28
N LEU A 13 -0.79 -12.17 -25.71
CA LEU A 13 -0.92 -11.81 -27.12
C LEU A 13 0.21 -10.86 -27.50
N ALA A 14 0.67 -10.92 -28.75
CA ALA A 14 1.49 -9.87 -29.32
C ALA A 14 0.74 -8.52 -29.17
N PRO A 15 1.42 -7.39 -28.87
CA PRO A 15 0.75 -6.11 -28.61
C PRO A 15 -0.28 -5.70 -29.68
N ALA A 16 0.03 -5.96 -30.96
CA ALA A 16 -0.89 -5.70 -32.06
C ALA A 16 -2.14 -6.60 -32.06
N ALA A 17 -2.00 -7.89 -31.71
CA ALA A 17 -3.12 -8.82 -31.63
C ALA A 17 -4.07 -8.45 -30.47
N ARG A 18 -3.52 -8.00 -29.34
CA ARG A 18 -4.34 -7.49 -28.23
C ARG A 18 -5.09 -6.22 -28.60
N ALA A 19 -4.45 -5.31 -29.32
CA ALA A 19 -5.08 -4.06 -29.75
C ALA A 19 -6.25 -4.30 -30.71
N VAL A 20 -6.13 -5.25 -31.64
CA VAL A 20 -7.22 -5.65 -32.56
C VAL A 20 -8.42 -6.20 -31.79
N GLU A 21 -8.18 -7.05 -30.80
CA GLU A 21 -9.23 -7.63 -29.94
C GLU A 21 -9.98 -6.55 -29.15
N VAL A 22 -9.26 -5.60 -28.55
CA VAL A 22 -9.84 -4.51 -27.74
C VAL A 22 -10.62 -3.52 -28.59
N LEU A 23 -10.11 -3.16 -29.77
CA LEU A 23 -10.76 -2.19 -30.66
C LEU A 23 -11.89 -2.81 -31.51
N GLY A 24 -11.96 -4.15 -31.56
CA GLY A 24 -12.99 -4.91 -32.26
C GLY A 24 -12.95 -4.73 -33.78
N GLY A 25 -11.75 -4.62 -34.37
CA GLY A 25 -11.56 -4.38 -35.80
C GLY A 25 -10.14 -3.93 -36.17
N ASP A 26 -9.99 -3.32 -37.35
CA ASP A 26 -8.70 -2.85 -37.87
C ASP A 26 -8.07 -1.75 -36.98
N LEU A 27 -6.74 -1.75 -36.92
CA LEU A 27 -5.91 -0.78 -36.19
C LEU A 27 -5.88 0.57 -36.92
N THR A 28 -7.01 1.26 -36.92
CA THR A 28 -7.17 2.59 -37.51
C THR A 28 -7.43 3.63 -36.42
N GLU A 29 -7.12 4.89 -36.73
CA GLU A 29 -7.47 6.02 -35.86
C GLU A 29 -8.98 6.10 -35.60
N ALA A 30 -9.80 5.75 -36.60
CA ALA A 30 -11.26 5.72 -36.48
C ALA A 30 -11.73 4.67 -35.44
N SER A 31 -11.18 3.45 -35.50
CA SER A 31 -11.46 2.39 -34.52
C SER A 31 -11.05 2.81 -33.11
N LEU A 32 -9.88 3.45 -32.98
CA LEU A 32 -9.39 3.97 -31.70
C LEU A 32 -10.31 5.06 -31.13
N ARG A 33 -10.69 6.06 -31.93
CA ARG A 33 -11.60 7.14 -31.50
C ARG A 33 -12.96 6.60 -31.08
N ARG A 34 -13.52 5.65 -31.85
CA ARG A 34 -14.79 4.98 -31.49
C ARG A 34 -14.69 4.29 -30.14
N TYR A 35 -13.62 3.53 -29.92
CA TYR A 35 -13.40 2.85 -28.65
C TYR A 35 -13.29 3.85 -27.50
N LEU A 36 -12.41 4.86 -27.62
CA LEU A 36 -12.20 5.87 -26.57
C LEU A 36 -13.47 6.67 -26.24
N ASN A 37 -14.24 7.05 -27.26
CA ASN A 37 -15.52 7.77 -27.09
C ASN A 37 -16.65 6.86 -26.57
N GLY A 38 -16.48 5.54 -26.65
CA GLY A 38 -17.41 4.55 -26.12
C GLY A 38 -17.10 4.12 -24.67
N ILE A 39 -15.97 4.55 -24.11
CA ILE A 39 -15.66 4.31 -22.70
C ILE A 39 -16.62 5.15 -21.87
N PRO A 40 -17.36 4.56 -20.91
CA PRO A 40 -18.21 5.32 -20.00
C PRO A 40 -17.41 6.43 -19.32
N GLY A 41 -17.92 7.66 -19.40
CA GLY A 41 -17.33 8.78 -18.69
C GLY A 41 -17.36 8.56 -17.17
N VAL A 42 -16.47 9.23 -16.45
CA VAL A 42 -16.52 9.27 -14.99
C VAL A 42 -17.71 10.12 -14.57
N ASP A 43 -18.59 9.56 -13.73
CA ASP A 43 -19.62 10.34 -13.03
C ASP A 43 -18.95 11.16 -11.90
N ALA A 44 -18.45 12.33 -12.28
CA ALA A 44 -17.78 13.24 -11.37
C ALA A 44 -18.72 13.69 -10.24
N VAL A 45 -19.99 13.97 -10.55
CA VAL A 45 -20.99 14.43 -9.57
C VAL A 45 -21.26 13.34 -8.52
N GLY A 46 -21.50 12.10 -8.96
CA GLY A 46 -21.71 10.98 -8.03
C GLY A 46 -20.45 10.61 -7.22
N LEU A 47 -19.25 10.84 -7.76
CA LEU A 47 -18.00 10.69 -7.01
C LEU A 47 -17.86 11.76 -5.93
N GLU A 48 -18.07 13.03 -6.30
CA GLU A 48 -18.00 14.17 -5.38
C GLU A 48 -19.04 14.07 -4.25
N GLN A 49 -20.28 13.70 -4.56
CA GLN A 49 -21.34 13.53 -3.56
C GLN A 49 -20.99 12.44 -2.54
N ARG A 50 -20.42 11.31 -2.99
CA ARG A 50 -19.97 10.24 -2.09
C ARG A 50 -18.81 10.68 -1.23
N ALA A 51 -17.82 11.36 -1.81
CA ALA A 51 -16.68 11.90 -1.08
C ALA A 51 -17.13 12.93 -0.03
N ALA A 52 -18.03 13.84 -0.40
CA ALA A 52 -18.60 14.83 0.51
C ALA A 52 -19.34 14.17 1.69
N GLY A 53 -20.08 13.09 1.43
CA GLY A 53 -20.76 12.31 2.47
C GLY A 53 -19.80 11.80 3.55
N LEU A 54 -18.59 11.37 3.17
CA LEU A 54 -17.57 10.90 4.10
C LEU A 54 -17.01 12.03 5.00
N GLY A 55 -16.98 13.27 4.50
CA GLY A 55 -16.45 14.42 5.23
C GLY A 55 -17.44 15.14 6.16
N THR A 56 -18.75 14.90 6.01
CA THR A 56 -19.79 15.66 6.72
C THR A 56 -19.92 15.34 8.22
N ARG A 57 -19.31 14.25 8.70
CA ARG A 57 -19.42 13.83 10.10
C ARG A 57 -18.06 13.76 10.75
N SER A 58 -17.93 14.43 11.90
CA SER A 58 -16.76 14.26 12.75
C SER A 58 -16.68 12.82 13.24
N ILE A 59 -15.51 12.19 13.04
CA ILE A 59 -15.19 10.92 13.68
C ILE A 59 -15.08 11.15 15.20
N LYS A 60 -15.72 10.29 15.99
CA LYS A 60 -15.64 10.34 17.46
C LYS A 60 -14.18 10.27 17.91
N THR A 61 -13.82 11.01 18.95
CA THR A 61 -12.45 11.02 19.49
C THR A 61 -11.94 9.63 19.85
N THR A 62 -12.80 8.77 20.39
CA THR A 62 -12.45 7.37 20.70
C THR A 62 -12.11 6.56 19.45
N SER A 63 -12.88 6.72 18.38
CA SER A 63 -12.60 6.08 17.08
C SER A 63 -11.34 6.62 16.43
N LYS A 64 -11.05 7.92 16.56
CA LYS A 64 -9.79 8.51 16.07
C LYS A 64 -8.58 7.93 16.80
N ARG A 65 -8.64 7.81 18.13
CA ARG A 65 -7.58 7.21 18.94
C ARG A 65 -7.31 5.77 18.50
N TRP A 66 -8.36 4.94 18.49
CA TRP A 66 -8.25 3.55 18.01
C TRP A 66 -7.68 3.47 16.60
N ALA A 67 -8.11 4.35 15.70
CA ALA A 67 -7.62 4.36 14.32
C ALA A 67 -6.14 4.73 14.23
N LEU A 68 -5.67 5.68 15.05
CA LEU A 68 -4.23 6.02 15.10
C LEU A 68 -3.41 4.83 15.59
N ASP A 69 -3.84 4.18 16.67
CA ASP A 69 -3.15 3.00 17.21
C ASP A 69 -3.10 1.87 16.16
N LYS A 70 -4.23 1.60 15.48
CA LYS A 70 -4.28 0.60 14.40
C LYS A 70 -3.45 1.00 13.19
N ILE A 71 -3.40 2.27 12.81
CA ILE A 71 -2.57 2.74 11.70
C ILE A 71 -1.11 2.46 12.02
N ILE A 72 -0.66 2.73 13.24
CA ILE A 72 0.71 2.44 13.65
C ILE A 72 1.01 0.95 13.49
N GLU A 73 0.16 0.06 14.00
CA GLU A 73 0.31 -1.40 13.84
C GLU A 73 0.35 -1.90 12.40
N LEU A 74 -0.18 -1.14 11.44
CA LEU A 74 -0.24 -1.50 10.02
C LEU A 74 0.85 -0.83 9.18
N ILE A 75 1.68 0.04 9.77
CA ILE A 75 2.74 0.75 9.05
C ILE A 75 3.97 -0.15 8.90
N ASP A 76 4.55 -0.12 7.71
CA ASP A 76 5.93 -0.48 7.47
C ASP A 76 6.78 0.80 7.54
N LEU A 77 7.53 0.95 8.63
CA LEU A 77 8.34 2.14 8.85
C LEU A 77 9.52 2.14 7.88
N THR A 78 9.46 3.01 6.88
CA THR A 78 10.28 2.88 5.67
C THR A 78 11.44 3.89 5.61
N THR A 79 12.61 3.45 5.15
CA THR A 79 13.65 4.31 4.56
C THR A 79 14.16 3.67 3.27
N LEU A 80 14.06 4.40 2.16
CA LEU A 80 14.54 4.00 0.84
C LEU A 80 15.35 5.14 0.23
N GLU A 81 16.21 5.76 1.04
CA GLU A 81 17.10 6.81 0.59
C GLU A 81 18.39 6.19 0.04
N GLY A 82 18.82 6.63 -1.14
CA GLY A 82 20.04 6.11 -1.77
C GLY A 82 21.33 6.39 -0.99
N ALA A 83 21.26 7.20 0.07
CA ALA A 83 22.36 7.52 0.97
C ALA A 83 22.17 6.89 2.37
N ASP A 84 21.31 5.88 2.50
CA ASP A 84 21.12 5.19 3.77
C ASP A 84 22.43 4.58 4.28
N THR A 85 22.62 4.68 5.59
CA THR A 85 23.78 4.13 6.29
C THR A 85 23.33 3.14 7.34
N PRO A 86 24.19 2.20 7.77
CA PRO A 86 23.86 1.29 8.87
C PRO A 86 23.42 2.01 10.15
N GLY A 87 24.01 3.18 10.44
CA GLY A 87 23.61 4.00 11.59
C GLY A 87 22.19 4.58 11.48
N LYS A 88 21.80 4.99 10.27
CA LYS A 88 20.45 5.48 10.01
C LYS A 88 19.41 4.36 10.10
N VAL A 89 19.71 3.18 9.58
CA VAL A 89 18.86 1.99 9.70
C VAL A 89 18.69 1.58 11.16
N ARG A 90 19.77 1.56 11.96
CA ARG A 90 19.69 1.34 13.41
C ARG A 90 18.80 2.36 14.12
N SER A 91 18.87 3.62 13.69
CA SER A 91 18.03 4.70 14.24
C SER A 91 16.55 4.53 13.85
N LEU A 92 16.28 4.05 12.64
CA LEU A 92 14.92 3.69 12.19
C LEU A 92 14.35 2.54 13.03
N VAL A 93 15.13 1.48 13.24
CA VAL A 93 14.74 0.35 14.07
C VAL A 93 14.50 0.77 15.52
N ALA A 94 15.32 1.65 16.10
CA ALA A 94 15.08 2.19 17.42
C ALA A 94 13.73 2.92 17.52
N LYS A 95 13.33 3.67 16.48
CA LYS A 95 12.00 4.29 16.39
C LYS A 95 10.89 3.26 16.21
N ALA A 96 11.13 2.16 15.50
CA ALA A 96 10.15 1.08 15.39
C ALA A 96 9.91 0.40 16.75
N LEU A 97 10.96 0.20 17.56
CA LEU A 97 10.84 -0.46 18.86
C LEU A 97 10.19 0.44 19.92
N THR A 98 10.43 1.75 19.85
CA THR A 98 9.85 2.77 20.75
C THR A 98 9.32 3.95 19.93
N PRO A 99 8.13 3.84 19.31
CA PRO A 99 7.58 4.89 18.43
C PRO A 99 7.27 6.20 19.15
N ASP A 100 6.79 6.12 20.40
CA ASP A 100 6.62 7.26 21.29
C ASP A 100 7.42 7.01 22.59
N ALA A 101 8.43 7.84 22.82
CA ALA A 101 9.23 7.76 24.04
C ALA A 101 8.49 8.29 25.29
N GLY A 102 7.44 9.10 25.11
CA GLY A 102 6.59 9.62 26.16
C GLY A 102 5.41 8.71 26.51
N ASP A 103 5.06 7.77 25.63
CA ASP A 103 3.95 6.83 25.82
C ASP A 103 4.34 5.40 25.41
N PRO A 104 4.83 4.57 26.36
CA PRO A 104 5.18 3.17 26.12
C PRO A 104 3.99 2.28 25.72
N SER A 105 2.75 2.75 25.80
CA SER A 105 1.58 2.02 25.33
C SER A 105 1.36 2.15 23.82
N THR A 106 2.10 3.05 23.17
CA THR A 106 2.07 3.21 21.71
C THR A 106 2.48 1.89 21.04
N PRO A 107 1.65 1.35 20.14
CA PRO A 107 1.96 0.10 19.48
C PRO A 107 3.14 0.25 18.54
N ARG A 108 3.77 -0.87 18.18
CA ARG A 108 4.88 -0.92 17.22
C ARG A 108 4.34 -1.00 15.78
N PRO A 109 5.11 -0.50 14.79
CA PRO A 109 4.85 -0.78 13.38
C PRO A 109 4.94 -2.27 13.08
N ALA A 110 4.27 -2.70 12.00
CA ALA A 110 4.32 -4.07 11.52
C ALA A 110 5.73 -4.46 11.08
N ALA A 111 6.41 -3.56 10.36
CA ALA A 111 7.73 -3.81 9.80
C ALA A 111 8.60 -2.57 9.74
N VAL A 112 9.88 -2.77 9.40
CA VAL A 112 10.77 -1.75 8.87
C VAL A 112 11.10 -2.09 7.42
N CYS A 113 10.85 -1.17 6.50
CA CYS A 113 11.17 -1.37 5.08
C CYS A 113 12.47 -0.63 4.75
N VAL A 114 13.47 -1.37 4.25
CA VAL A 114 14.80 -0.85 3.90
C VAL A 114 15.26 -1.40 2.55
N TYR A 115 16.27 -0.78 1.93
CA TYR A 115 16.91 -1.40 0.75
C TYR A 115 17.53 -2.76 1.10
N GLY A 116 17.61 -3.65 0.12
CA GLY A 116 18.04 -5.04 0.33
C GLY A 116 19.44 -5.19 0.95
N ASP A 117 20.37 -4.29 0.61
CA ASP A 117 21.72 -4.23 1.19
C ASP A 117 21.73 -3.73 2.64
N MET A 118 20.64 -3.10 3.10
CA MET A 118 20.48 -2.61 4.47
C MET A 118 19.79 -3.61 5.41
N VAL A 119 19.16 -4.67 4.87
CA VAL A 119 18.43 -5.70 5.64
C VAL A 119 19.27 -6.32 6.77
N PRO A 120 20.56 -6.70 6.59
CA PRO A 120 21.35 -7.28 7.66
C PRO A 120 21.47 -6.38 8.89
N TYR A 121 21.57 -5.06 8.69
CA TYR A 121 21.67 -4.09 9.78
C TYR A 121 20.32 -3.87 10.48
N ALA A 122 19.21 -3.99 9.76
CA ALA A 122 17.88 -3.91 10.34
C ALA A 122 17.59 -5.14 11.22
N VAL A 123 17.88 -6.34 10.73
CA VAL A 123 17.72 -7.60 11.48
C VAL A 123 18.62 -7.62 12.71
N GLU A 124 19.90 -7.22 12.59
CA GLU A 124 20.83 -7.10 13.72
C GLU A 124 20.28 -6.14 14.80
N ALA A 125 19.79 -4.98 14.37
CA ALA A 125 19.27 -3.96 15.28
C ALA A 125 17.97 -4.38 15.98
N LEU A 126 17.11 -5.16 15.30
CA LEU A 126 15.86 -5.68 15.88
C LEU A 126 16.12 -6.78 16.91
N GLY A 127 17.18 -7.57 16.73
CA GLY A 127 17.54 -8.65 17.64
C GLY A 127 16.37 -9.62 17.86
N SER A 128 16.06 -9.92 19.13
CA SER A 128 14.94 -10.81 19.49
C SER A 128 13.57 -10.25 19.16
N SER A 129 13.44 -8.96 18.86
CA SER A 129 12.16 -8.37 18.45
C SER A 129 11.81 -8.67 17.00
N HIS A 130 12.72 -9.28 16.23
CA HIS A 130 12.45 -9.72 14.87
C HIS A 130 11.54 -10.96 14.88
N ALA A 131 10.30 -10.79 14.40
CA ALA A 131 9.31 -11.85 14.18
C ALA A 131 8.68 -12.56 15.41
N GLU A 132 8.69 -11.97 16.61
CA GLU A 132 7.82 -12.45 17.72
C GLU A 132 6.37 -11.96 17.55
N ALA A 133 5.52 -12.65 16.81
CA ALA A 133 4.10 -12.29 16.76
C ALA A 133 3.44 -12.44 18.15
N PRO A 134 2.58 -11.49 18.60
CA PRO A 134 2.10 -10.30 17.89
C PRO A 134 2.86 -8.99 18.21
N ALA A 135 4.01 -9.03 18.91
CA ALA A 135 4.70 -7.84 19.43
C ALA A 135 6.03 -7.49 18.71
N GLY A 136 6.44 -8.32 17.75
CA GLY A 136 7.66 -8.19 16.97
C GLY A 136 7.48 -7.35 15.72
N VAL A 137 8.60 -6.90 15.15
CA VAL A 137 8.67 -6.08 13.93
C VAL A 137 9.37 -6.89 12.84
N ALA A 138 8.78 -6.94 11.65
CA ALA A 138 9.37 -7.60 10.49
C ALA A 138 10.37 -6.68 9.74
N VAL A 139 11.15 -7.25 8.82
CA VAL A 139 12.00 -6.52 7.85
C VAL A 139 11.64 -6.97 6.44
#